data_AF-A0A6G0UEZ9-F1
#
_entry.id   AF-A0A6G0UEZ9-F1
#
_cell.length_a   1.000
_cell.length_b   1.000
_cell.length_c   1.000
_cell.angle_alpha   90.00
_cell.angle_beta   90.00
_cell.angle_gamma   90.00
#
_symmetry.space_group_name_H-M   'P 1'
#
loop_
_entity.id
_entity.type
_entity.pdbx_description
1 polymer ?
#
loop_
_entity_poly.entity_id
_entity_poly.type
_entity_poly.pdbx_seq_one_letter_code
_entity_poly.pdbx_strand_id
1 'polypeptide(L)'
;MDPYMKHIVDPLLEIEADASELSLMNAIILFQYNEGLSPEGRRISQDYADKLYDALYDHQVTRFPNSSSKERTRRQTKILLTIAKIPQVWAAESDVHLMLSTFDQINIDGIPKELLFCRFGLKTD
;
A
#
# COMPACT_ATOMS: atom_id res chain seq x y z
N MET A 1 -7.91 -18.20 -7.95
CA MET A 1 -7.37 -16.95 -8.52
C MET A 1 -6.70 -16.21 -7.39
N ASP A 2 -5.44 -15.87 -7.54
CA ASP A 2 -4.63 -15.23 -6.51
C ASP A 2 -5.27 -13.90 -6.06
N PRO A 3 -5.54 -13.67 -4.76
CA PRO A 3 -6.09 -12.42 -4.26
C PRO A 3 -5.23 -11.21 -4.63
N TYR A 4 -3.89 -11.35 -4.75
CA TYR A 4 -3.00 -10.29 -5.23
C TYR A 4 -3.34 -9.91 -6.67
N MET A 5 -3.47 -10.90 -7.53
CA MET A 5 -3.82 -10.67 -8.94
C MET A 5 -5.15 -9.95 -9.04
N LYS A 6 -6.19 -10.48 -8.38
CA LYS A 6 -7.56 -9.96 -8.50
C LYS A 6 -7.75 -8.57 -7.87
N HIS A 7 -7.08 -8.28 -6.76
CA HIS A 7 -7.37 -7.10 -5.95
C HIS A 7 -6.35 -5.98 -6.07
N ILE A 8 -5.13 -6.30 -6.51
CA ILE A 8 -4.03 -5.35 -6.61
C ILE A 8 -3.57 -5.21 -8.06
N VAL A 9 -3.22 -6.31 -8.72
CA VAL A 9 -2.61 -6.26 -10.06
C VAL A 9 -3.62 -5.91 -11.15
N ASP A 10 -4.74 -6.63 -11.24
CA ASP A 10 -5.75 -6.44 -12.30
C ASP A 10 -6.28 -4.99 -12.34
N PRO A 11 -6.66 -4.35 -11.21
CA PRO A 11 -7.13 -2.97 -11.24
C PRO A 11 -6.08 -1.96 -11.75
N LEU A 12 -4.80 -2.23 -11.50
CA LEU A 12 -3.69 -1.38 -11.93
C LEU A 12 -3.33 -1.61 -13.40
N LEU A 13 -3.44 -2.85 -13.88
CA LEU A 13 -3.30 -3.17 -15.30
C LEU A 13 -4.44 -2.58 -16.12
N GLU A 14 -5.68 -2.64 -15.62
CA GLU A 14 -6.85 -2.06 -16.30
C GLU A 14 -6.76 -0.55 -16.51
N ILE A 15 -5.97 0.15 -15.70
CA ILE A 15 -5.71 1.58 -15.89
C ILE A 15 -4.36 1.81 -16.56
N GLU A 16 -3.54 0.80 -16.81
CA GLU A 16 -2.17 1.00 -17.28
C GLU A 16 -1.42 1.97 -16.33
N ALA A 17 -1.41 1.64 -15.03
CA ALA A 17 -0.76 2.47 -14.01
C ALA A 17 0.73 2.65 -14.35
N ASP A 18 1.20 3.90 -14.37
CA ASP A 18 2.60 4.18 -14.66
C ASP A 18 3.48 4.13 -13.39
N ALA A 19 4.80 4.14 -13.60
CA ALA A 19 5.76 4.06 -12.49
C ALA A 19 5.65 5.23 -11.49
N SER A 20 5.20 6.41 -11.93
CA SER A 20 5.03 7.57 -11.06
C SER A 20 3.79 7.41 -10.18
N GLU A 21 2.70 6.92 -10.76
CA GLU A 21 1.49 6.58 -10.01
C GLU A 21 1.75 5.48 -8.99
N LEU A 22 2.50 4.43 -9.37
CA LEU A 22 2.91 3.38 -8.43
C LEU A 22 3.79 3.93 -7.29
N SER A 23 4.70 4.85 -7.61
CA SER A 23 5.55 5.50 -6.60
C SER A 23 4.74 6.36 -5.63
N LEU A 24 3.76 7.12 -6.13
CA LEU A 24 2.83 7.90 -5.32
C LEU A 24 1.94 7.01 -4.46
N MET A 25 1.45 5.89 -5.01
CA MET A 25 0.70 4.89 -4.25
C MET A 25 1.50 4.36 -3.06
N ASN A 26 2.77 3.99 -3.29
CA ASN A 26 3.65 3.50 -2.22
C ASN A 26 3.85 4.55 -1.14
N ALA A 27 4.06 5.81 -1.53
CA ALA A 27 4.18 6.92 -0.58
C ALA A 27 2.89 7.12 0.22
N ILE A 28 1.73 7.07 -0.43
CA ILE A 28 0.42 7.20 0.26
C ILE A 28 0.25 6.08 1.29
N ILE A 29 0.54 4.83 0.93
CA ILE A 29 0.45 3.68 1.84
C ILE A 29 1.35 3.89 3.06
N LEU A 30 2.58 4.39 2.85
CA LEU A 30 3.54 4.65 3.91
C LEU A 30 3.01 5.69 4.93
N PHE A 31 2.46 6.81 4.44
CA PHE A 31 1.99 7.90 5.30
C PHE A 31 0.56 7.70 5.84
N GLN A 32 -0.19 6.72 5.33
CA GLN A 32 -1.49 6.34 5.91
C GLN A 32 -1.36 5.54 7.21
N TYR A 33 -0.23 4.88 7.44
CA TYR A 33 -0.03 4.06 8.64
C TYR A 33 0.30 4.94 9.86
N ASN A 34 -0.71 5.19 10.68
CA ASN A 34 -0.64 6.12 11.81
C ASN A 34 -0.45 5.44 13.18
N GLU A 35 -0.40 4.12 13.22
CA GLU A 35 -0.22 3.36 14.47
C GLU A 35 1.21 3.56 15.01
N GLY A 36 1.33 3.79 16.31
CA GLY A 36 2.62 4.03 16.97
C GLY A 36 3.20 5.44 16.83
N LEU A 37 2.60 6.31 16.01
CA LEU A 37 3.01 7.71 15.90
C LEU A 37 2.51 8.57 17.08
N SER A 38 3.29 9.57 17.47
CA SER A 38 2.85 10.63 18.39
C SER A 38 1.71 11.46 17.78
N PRO A 39 0.94 12.24 18.57
CA PRO A 39 -0.11 13.11 18.02
C PRO A 39 0.41 14.06 16.92
N GLU A 40 1.60 14.64 17.12
CA GLU A 40 2.25 15.49 16.13
C GLU A 40 2.72 14.69 14.91
N GLY A 41 3.27 13.49 15.12
CA GLY A 41 3.65 12.59 14.03
C GLY A 41 2.46 12.22 13.14
N ARG A 42 1.29 11.91 13.73
CA ARG A 42 0.06 11.66 12.97
C ARG A 42 -0.39 12.86 12.16
N ARG A 43 -0.31 14.06 12.74
CA ARG A 43 -0.67 15.31 12.06
C ARG A 43 0.22 15.53 10.82
N ILE A 44 1.54 15.41 10.99
CA ILE A 44 2.51 15.54 9.89
C ILE A 44 2.27 14.46 8.82
N SER A 45 2.04 13.20 9.24
CA SER A 45 1.77 12.10 8.32
C SER A 45 0.52 12.36 7.48
N GLN A 46 -0.54 12.85 8.11
CA GLN A 46 -1.77 13.23 7.41
C GLN A 46 -1.53 14.40 6.44
N ASP A 47 -0.84 15.45 6.87
CA ASP A 47 -0.50 16.59 6.01
C ASP A 47 0.31 16.16 4.76
N TYR A 48 1.18 15.16 4.90
CA TYR A 48 1.93 14.59 3.78
C TYR A 48 1.07 13.71 2.89
N ALA A 49 0.20 12.87 3.46
CA ALA A 49 -0.73 12.05 2.70
C ALA A 49 -1.66 12.91 1.83
N ASP A 50 -2.16 14.03 2.36
CA ASP A 50 -3.01 14.97 1.63
C ASP A 50 -2.29 15.55 0.40
N LYS A 51 -1.04 16.00 0.58
CA LYS A 51 -0.19 16.48 -0.53
C LYS A 51 0.09 15.41 -1.59
N LEU A 52 0.17 14.15 -1.19
CA LEU A 52 0.39 13.04 -2.12
C LEU A 52 -0.85 12.76 -2.97
N TYR A 53 -2.06 12.94 -2.42
CA TYR A 53 -3.29 12.87 -3.22
C TYR A 53 -3.36 14.00 -4.25
N ASP A 54 -2.99 15.22 -3.85
CA ASP A 54 -2.90 16.36 -4.77
C ASP A 54 -1.86 16.08 -5.88
N ALA A 55 -0.68 15.61 -5.51
CA ALA A 55 0.37 15.26 -6.47
C ALA A 55 -0.07 14.15 -7.46
N LEU A 56 -0.86 13.18 -7.00
CA LEU A 56 -1.43 12.15 -7.87
C LEU A 56 -2.43 12.73 -8.86
N TYR A 57 -3.27 13.66 -8.42
CA TYR A 57 -4.18 14.39 -9.31
C TYR A 57 -3.40 15.19 -10.36
N ASP A 58 -2.44 15.99 -9.93
CA ASP A 58 -1.65 16.86 -10.80
C ASP A 58 -0.84 16.07 -11.83
N HIS A 59 -0.27 14.93 -11.41
CA HIS A 59 0.40 13.99 -12.31
C HIS A 59 -0.54 13.52 -13.40
N GLN A 60 -1.76 13.10 -13.06
CA GLN A 60 -2.73 12.60 -14.03
C GLN A 60 -3.23 13.68 -14.99
N VAL A 61 -3.43 14.91 -14.49
CA VAL A 61 -3.77 16.06 -15.33
C VAL A 61 -2.67 16.32 -16.36
N THR A 62 -1.41 16.27 -15.93
CA THR A 62 -0.25 16.52 -16.78
C THR A 62 0.00 15.36 -17.76
N ARG A 63 -0.10 14.12 -17.29
CA ARG A 63 0.20 12.91 -18.06
C ARG A 63 -0.88 12.57 -19.07
N PHE A 64 -2.15 12.82 -18.72
CA PHE A 64 -3.33 12.50 -19.51
C PHE A 64 -4.17 13.77 -19.79
N PRO A 65 -3.62 14.74 -20.56
CA PRO A 65 -4.28 16.03 -20.78
C PRO A 65 -5.60 15.90 -21.54
N ASN A 66 -5.70 14.88 -22.40
CA ASN A 66 -6.89 14.63 -23.23
C ASN A 66 -7.97 13.80 -22.52
N SER A 67 -7.70 13.28 -21.33
CA SER A 67 -8.71 12.54 -20.58
C SER A 67 -9.81 13.49 -20.09
N SER A 68 -11.05 13.01 -20.13
CA SER A 68 -12.17 13.67 -19.49
C SER A 68 -12.01 13.66 -17.96
N SER A 69 -12.70 14.59 -17.29
CA SER A 69 -12.78 14.59 -15.82
C SER A 69 -13.26 13.24 -15.28
N LYS A 70 -14.27 12.63 -15.94
CA LYS A 70 -14.81 11.32 -15.57
C LYS A 70 -13.76 10.20 -15.64
N GLU A 71 -12.91 10.20 -16.66
CA GLU A 71 -11.85 9.19 -16.80
C GLU A 71 -10.78 9.36 -15.73
N ARG A 72 -10.36 10.60 -15.43
CA ARG A 72 -9.42 10.89 -14.34
C ARG A 72 -9.99 10.49 -12.99
N THR A 73 -11.22 10.85 -12.68
CA THR A 73 -11.89 10.43 -11.44
C THR A 73 -11.96 8.91 -11.34
N ARG A 74 -12.34 8.21 -12.42
CA ARG A 74 -12.37 6.74 -12.43
C ARG A 74 -11.00 6.14 -12.14
N ARG A 75 -9.93 6.71 -12.72
CA ARG A 75 -8.54 6.29 -12.48
C ARG A 75 -8.15 6.49 -11.02
N GLN A 76 -8.38 7.67 -10.46
CA GLN A 76 -8.11 7.95 -9.04
C GLN A 76 -8.88 6.99 -8.12
N THR A 77 -10.18 6.80 -8.36
CA THR A 77 -11.00 5.90 -7.54
C THR A 77 -10.45 4.48 -7.58
N LYS A 78 -10.05 3.97 -8.76
CA LYS A 78 -9.42 2.65 -8.85
C LYS A 78 -8.13 2.58 -8.03
N ILE A 79 -7.24 3.57 -8.15
CA ILE A 79 -6.00 3.63 -7.36
C ILE A 79 -6.28 3.63 -5.86
N LEU A 80 -7.17 4.51 -5.39
CA LEU A 80 -7.49 4.65 -3.96
C LEU A 80 -8.15 3.38 -3.39
N LEU A 81 -9.03 2.74 -4.17
CA LEU A 81 -9.63 1.47 -3.77
C LEU A 81 -8.60 0.33 -3.74
N THR A 82 -7.61 0.35 -4.65
CA THR A 82 -6.50 -0.61 -4.62
C THR A 82 -5.67 -0.41 -3.34
N ILE A 83 -5.31 0.84 -3.01
CA ILE A 83 -4.59 1.17 -1.77
C ILE A 83 -5.32 0.62 -0.54
N ALA A 84 -6.63 0.83 -0.45
CA ALA A 84 -7.43 0.37 0.69
C ALA A 84 -7.48 -1.18 0.84
N LYS A 85 -7.27 -1.93 -0.25
CA LYS A 85 -7.26 -3.40 -0.22
C LYS A 85 -5.91 -3.99 0.16
N ILE A 86 -4.81 -3.27 -0.07
CA ILE A 86 -3.45 -3.76 0.19
C ILE A 86 -3.27 -4.27 1.64
N PRO A 87 -3.70 -3.54 2.70
CA PRO A 87 -3.57 -4.04 4.07
C PRO A 87 -4.31 -5.36 4.31
N GLN A 88 -5.46 -5.59 3.67
CA GLN A 88 -6.24 -6.82 3.84
C GLN A 88 -5.53 -8.02 3.20
N VAL A 89 -4.97 -7.83 2.00
CA VAL A 89 -4.22 -8.86 1.29
C VAL A 89 -2.92 -9.17 2.04
N TRP A 90 -2.19 -8.14 2.48
CA TRP A 90 -0.97 -8.29 3.27
C TRP A 90 -1.19 -8.95 4.63
N ALA A 91 -2.30 -8.67 5.32
CA ALA A 91 -2.62 -9.35 6.58
C ALA A 91 -2.74 -10.86 6.38
N ALA A 92 -3.48 -11.29 5.35
CA ALA A 92 -3.63 -12.71 5.03
C ALA A 92 -2.29 -13.38 4.68
N GLU A 93 -1.40 -12.72 3.94
CA GLU A 93 -0.06 -13.24 3.66
C GLU A 93 0.83 -13.30 4.90
N SER A 94 0.73 -12.31 5.77
CA SER A 94 1.51 -12.25 7.01
C SER A 94 1.12 -13.38 7.96
N ASP A 95 -0.17 -13.69 8.05
CA ASP A 95 -0.66 -14.82 8.86
C ASP A 95 -0.16 -16.17 8.32
N VAL A 96 -0.10 -16.32 6.99
CA VAL A 96 0.46 -17.51 6.34
C VAL A 96 1.97 -17.62 6.59
N HIS A 97 2.72 -16.52 6.45
CA HIS A 97 4.15 -16.50 6.75
C HIS A 97 4.43 -16.82 8.22
N LEU A 98 3.64 -16.27 9.15
CA LEU A 98 3.76 -16.58 10.58
C LEU A 98 3.51 -18.08 10.83
N MET A 99 2.42 -18.63 10.28
CA MET A 99 2.12 -20.05 10.42
C MET A 99 3.31 -20.90 9.94
N LEU A 100 3.76 -20.66 8.71
CA LEU A 100 4.80 -21.47 8.09
C LEU A 100 6.18 -21.28 8.74
N SER A 101 6.48 -20.10 9.28
CA SER A 101 7.66 -19.84 10.11
C SER A 101 7.62 -20.60 11.45
N THR A 102 6.44 -20.75 12.04
CA THR A 102 6.24 -21.48 13.30
C THR A 102 6.47 -22.99 13.10
N PHE A 103 6.24 -23.50 11.89
CA PHE A 103 6.45 -24.91 11.55
C PHE A 103 7.80 -25.21 10.87
N ASP A 104 8.74 -24.26 10.81
CA ASP A 104 10.04 -24.38 10.13
C ASP A 104 9.94 -24.81 8.65
N GLN A 105 8.80 -24.54 8.00
CA GLN A 105 8.52 -24.98 6.62
C GLN A 105 9.03 -24.00 5.55
N ILE A 106 9.57 -22.84 5.93
CA ILE A 106 10.14 -21.84 5.01
C ILE A 106 11.53 -21.48 5.49
N ASN A 107 12.49 -21.37 4.57
CA ASN A 107 13.75 -20.68 4.86
C ASN A 107 13.52 -19.16 4.89
N ILE A 108 13.55 -18.59 6.09
CA ILE A 108 13.34 -17.16 6.36
C ILE A 108 14.69 -16.40 6.39
N ASP A 109 15.78 -17.03 5.96
CA ASP A 109 17.11 -16.43 5.89
C ASP A 109 17.06 -15.08 5.15
N GLY A 110 17.36 -14.00 5.87
CA GLY A 110 17.43 -12.64 5.33
C GLY A 110 16.23 -11.73 5.64
N ILE A 111 15.12 -12.25 6.19
CA ILE A 111 14.06 -11.41 6.75
C ILE A 111 14.39 -11.15 8.23
N PRO A 112 14.59 -9.90 8.66
CA PRO A 112 14.81 -9.59 10.07
C PRO A 112 13.67 -10.17 10.91
N LYS A 113 14.01 -11.11 11.81
CA LYS A 113 13.02 -11.77 12.67
C LYS A 113 12.29 -10.75 13.54
N GLU A 114 12.95 -9.65 13.86
CA GLU A 114 12.42 -8.49 14.56
C GLU A 114 11.21 -7.89 13.84
N LEU A 115 11.19 -7.85 12.50
CA LEU A 115 10.04 -7.35 11.74
C LEU A 115 8.82 -8.29 11.84
N LEU A 116 9.06 -9.59 11.99
CA LEU A 116 8.01 -10.58 12.22
C LEU A 116 7.47 -10.46 13.65
N PHE A 117 8.34 -10.34 14.66
CA PHE A 117 7.95 -10.33 16.06
C PHE A 117 7.37 -8.99 16.55
N CYS A 118 7.86 -7.84 16.05
CA CYS A 118 7.37 -6.52 16.45
C CYS A 118 5.88 -6.32 16.11
N ARG A 119 5.37 -6.94 15.04
CA ARG A 119 3.96 -6.84 14.65
C ARG A 119 3.01 -7.60 15.60
N PHE A 120 3.51 -8.63 16.29
CA PHE A 120 2.71 -9.46 17.20
C PHE A 120 2.93 -9.15 18.68
N GLY A 121 3.72 -8.12 19.01
CA GLY A 121 4.02 -7.77 20.40
C GLY A 121 4.79 -8.86 21.16
N LEU A 122 5.41 -9.79 20.44
CA LEU A 122 6.25 -10.83 21.02
C LEU A 122 7.62 -10.20 21.29
N LYS A 123 7.96 -10.04 22.57
CA LYS A 123 9.31 -9.61 22.96
C LYS A 123 10.29 -10.72 22.58
N THR A 124 11.31 -10.36 21.81
CA THR A 124 12.54 -11.14 21.71
C THR A 124 13.32 -10.91 23.00
N ASP A 125 13.35 -11.92 23.87
CA ASP A 125 14.26 -11.96 25.04
C ASP A 125 15.72 -12.15 24.59
#